data_AF-A0A4P9ZNB3-F1
#
_entry.id   AF-A0A4P9ZNB3-F1
#
_cell.length_a   1.000
_cell.length_b   1.000
_cell.length_c   1.000
_cell.angle_alpha   90.00
_cell.angle_beta   90.00
_cell.angle_gamma   90.00
#
_symmetry.space_group_name_H-M   'P 1'
#
loop_
_entity.id
_entity.type
_entity.pdbx_description
1 polymer ?
#
loop_
_entity_poly.entity_id
_entity_poly.type
_entity_poly.pdbx_seq_one_letter_code
_entity_poly.pdbx_strand_id
1 'polypeptide(L)'
;LRKEFPTFANKTTDDLSDILKFEDLFQSYFNGLDQVQMTKTVQLELELGNENLSRKILGQAPELTELRQYIIDKQTILDSLTTNFYEQIKTQHDAMKPYTPHHLQADLQKSADRADRESDALAQQFLYGDAPRRTSGSYGDAPPADALPSPLDHDQFVKRFKQSRKTYH
;
A
#
# COMPACT_ATOMS: atom_id res chain seq x y z
N LEU A 1 11.94 3.03 -78.35
CA LEU A 1 12.97 1.95 -78.21
C LEU A 1 14.29 2.41 -77.59
N ARG A 2 15.28 2.98 -78.31
CA ARG A 2 16.58 3.37 -77.70
C ARG A 2 16.51 4.39 -76.54
N LYS A 3 15.54 5.30 -76.58
CA LYS A 3 15.31 6.32 -75.52
C LYS A 3 14.45 5.82 -74.37
N GLU A 4 13.60 4.82 -74.60
CA GLU A 4 12.64 4.30 -73.61
C GLU A 4 13.18 3.06 -72.90
N PHE A 5 14.02 2.28 -73.59
CA PHE A 5 14.59 1.03 -73.11
C PHE A 5 16.08 0.97 -73.45
N PRO A 6 16.91 1.78 -72.75
CA PRO A 6 18.34 1.90 -73.03
C PRO A 6 19.12 0.59 -72.83
N THR A 7 18.61 -0.30 -71.99
CA THR A 7 19.15 -1.65 -71.75
C THR A 7 19.15 -2.52 -73.01
N PHE A 8 18.14 -2.36 -73.88
CA PHE A 8 18.01 -3.09 -75.14
C PHE A 8 18.63 -2.35 -76.34
N ALA A 9 19.23 -1.16 -76.13
CA ALA A 9 19.74 -0.30 -77.21
C ALA A 9 20.89 -0.90 -78.03
N ASN A 10 21.57 -1.89 -77.47
CA ASN A 10 22.75 -2.57 -78.02
C ASN A 10 22.44 -3.96 -78.61
N LYS A 11 21.17 -4.38 -78.64
CA LYS A 11 20.75 -5.69 -79.16
C LYS A 11 20.23 -5.57 -80.60
N THR A 12 20.53 -6.59 -81.41
CA THR A 12 20.03 -6.72 -82.78
C THR A 12 18.57 -7.19 -82.77
N THR A 13 17.86 -6.98 -83.88
CA THR A 13 16.46 -7.43 -84.02
C THR A 13 16.30 -8.95 -83.92
N ASP A 14 17.33 -9.71 -84.30
CA ASP A 14 17.33 -11.18 -84.18
C ASP A 14 17.52 -11.59 -82.72
N ASP A 15 18.47 -10.98 -82.00
CA ASP A 15 18.65 -11.18 -80.55
C ASP A 15 17.38 -10.87 -79.76
N LEU A 16 16.67 -9.78 -80.11
CA LEU A 16 15.40 -9.43 -79.47
C LEU A 16 14.28 -10.44 -79.77
N SER A 17 14.27 -11.01 -80.97
CA SER A 17 13.33 -12.07 -81.36
C SER A 17 13.58 -13.35 -80.58
N ASP A 18 14.84 -13.72 -80.41
CA ASP A 18 15.25 -14.92 -79.67
C ASP A 18 15.04 -14.75 -78.16
N ILE A 19 15.36 -13.58 -77.60
CA ILE A 19 15.05 -13.26 -76.19
C ILE A 19 13.54 -13.31 -75.93
N LEU A 20 12.70 -12.95 -76.90
CA LEU A 20 11.24 -12.99 -76.74
C LEU A 20 10.64 -14.39 -76.94
N LYS A 21 11.31 -15.26 -77.71
CA LYS A 21 10.87 -16.64 -77.97
C LYS A 21 11.31 -17.63 -76.90
N PHE A 22 12.46 -17.40 -76.28
CA PHE A 22 13.05 -18.31 -75.30
C PHE A 22 13.05 -17.68 -73.91
N GLU A 23 12.16 -18.17 -73.04
CA GLU A 23 12.02 -17.68 -71.65
C GLU A 23 13.33 -17.77 -70.86
N ASP A 24 14.13 -18.84 -71.04
CA ASP A 24 15.41 -18.99 -70.34
C ASP A 24 16.43 -17.91 -70.73
N LEU A 25 16.44 -17.49 -72.00
CA LEU A 25 17.28 -16.39 -72.49
C LEU A 25 16.81 -15.05 -71.95
N PHE A 26 15.49 -14.85 -71.87
CA PHE A 26 14.91 -13.67 -71.22
C PHE A 26 15.29 -13.61 -69.75
N GLN A 27 15.13 -14.69 -68.99
CA GLN A 27 15.48 -14.75 -67.57
C GLN A 27 16.98 -14.53 -67.36
N SER A 28 17.84 -15.13 -68.18
CA SER A 28 19.29 -14.90 -68.11
C SER A 28 19.65 -13.44 -68.36
N TYR A 29 19.02 -12.80 -69.36
CA TYR A 29 19.27 -11.39 -69.67
C TYR A 29 18.72 -10.47 -68.58
N PHE A 30 17.50 -10.72 -68.12
CA PHE A 30 16.85 -9.96 -67.06
C PHE A 30 17.62 -10.04 -65.74
N ASN A 31 18.09 -11.25 -65.38
CA ASN A 31 18.96 -11.46 -64.24
C ASN A 31 20.35 -10.84 -64.46
N GLY A 32 20.79 -10.60 -65.68
CA GLY A 32 22.05 -9.91 -65.99
C GLY A 32 21.97 -8.39 -65.90
N LEU A 33 20.76 -7.80 -65.75
CA LEU A 33 20.61 -6.36 -65.60
C LEU A 33 21.17 -5.88 -64.26
N ASP A 34 22.05 -4.89 -64.29
CA ASP A 34 22.68 -4.32 -63.08
C ASP A 34 21.65 -3.90 -62.03
N GLN A 35 20.54 -3.31 -62.45
CA GLN A 35 19.46 -2.90 -61.53
C GLN A 35 18.80 -4.08 -60.82
N VAL A 36 18.60 -5.20 -61.54
CA VAL A 36 18.01 -6.43 -60.97
C VAL A 36 19.00 -7.10 -60.03
N GLN A 37 20.28 -7.18 -60.42
CA GLN A 37 21.35 -7.70 -59.56
C GLN A 37 21.50 -6.87 -58.28
N MET A 38 21.55 -5.54 -58.40
CA MET A 38 21.63 -4.64 -57.24
C MET A 38 20.44 -4.83 -56.30
N THR A 39 19.24 -4.97 -56.85
CA THR A 39 18.02 -5.19 -56.05
C THR A 39 18.07 -6.52 -55.31
N LYS A 40 18.51 -7.60 -55.96
CA LYS A 40 18.70 -8.91 -55.33
C LYS A 40 19.77 -8.90 -54.25
N THR A 41 20.89 -8.22 -54.50
CA THR A 41 21.95 -8.06 -53.50
C THR A 41 21.45 -7.32 -52.27
N VAL A 42 20.76 -6.19 -52.46
CA VAL A 42 20.16 -5.42 -51.35
C VAL A 42 19.13 -6.27 -50.60
N GLN A 43 18.31 -7.05 -51.31
CA GLN A 43 17.34 -7.95 -50.68
C GLN A 43 18.04 -8.99 -49.79
N LEU A 44 19.09 -9.64 -50.31
CA LEU A 44 19.87 -10.63 -49.55
C LEU A 44 20.54 -10.01 -48.32
N GLU A 45 21.10 -8.80 -48.46
CA GLU A 45 21.70 -8.06 -47.34
C GLU A 45 20.67 -7.72 -46.26
N LEU A 46 19.46 -7.32 -46.65
CA LEU A 46 18.37 -7.04 -45.73
C LEU A 46 17.87 -8.30 -45.03
N GLU A 47 17.72 -9.41 -45.76
CA GLU A 47 17.33 -10.70 -45.20
C GLU A 47 18.36 -11.18 -44.17
N LEU A 48 19.65 -11.15 -44.51
CA LEU A 48 20.74 -11.52 -43.62
C LEU A 48 20.83 -10.58 -42.41
N GLY A 49 20.69 -9.27 -42.63
CA GLY A 49 20.67 -8.27 -41.58
C GLY A 49 19.52 -8.48 -40.58
N ASN A 50 18.33 -8.77 -41.10
CA ASN A 50 17.15 -9.04 -40.29
C ASN A 50 17.27 -10.37 -39.53
N GLU A 51 17.81 -11.41 -40.15
CA GLU A 51 18.07 -12.70 -39.49
C GLU A 51 19.07 -12.52 -38.34
N ASN A 52 20.15 -11.78 -38.56
CA ASN A 52 21.15 -11.49 -37.54
C ASN A 52 20.58 -10.65 -36.39
N LEU A 53 19.78 -9.63 -36.70
CA LEU A 53 19.10 -8.84 -35.69
C LEU A 53 18.13 -9.70 -34.87
N SER A 54 17.33 -10.53 -35.55
CA SER A 54 16.38 -11.44 -34.91
C SER A 54 17.09 -12.44 -34.00
N ARG A 55 18.21 -13.02 -34.45
CA ARG A 55 19.05 -13.91 -33.62
C ARG A 55 19.57 -13.20 -32.37
N LYS A 56 20.05 -11.96 -32.51
CA LYS A 56 20.55 -11.18 -31.39
C LYS A 56 19.45 -10.88 -30.38
N ILE A 57 18.29 -10.43 -30.85
CA ILE A 57 17.13 -10.13 -30.00
C ILE A 57 16.68 -11.41 -29.27
N LEU A 58 16.56 -12.54 -29.99
CA LEU A 58 16.14 -13.80 -29.40
C LEU A 58 17.16 -14.33 -28.37
N GLY A 59 18.46 -14.14 -28.61
CA GLY A 59 19.50 -14.51 -27.66
C GLY A 59 19.50 -13.68 -26.38
N GLN A 60 19.08 -12.42 -26.44
CA GLN A 60 19.01 -11.50 -25.29
C GLN A 60 17.66 -11.55 -24.54
N ALA A 61 16.60 -12.01 -25.20
CA ALA A 61 15.27 -12.14 -24.62
C ALA A 61 15.20 -12.96 -23.30
N PRO A 62 15.91 -14.11 -23.14
CA PRO A 62 15.84 -14.86 -21.88
C PRO A 62 16.47 -14.09 -20.72
N GLU A 63 17.66 -13.50 -20.92
CA GLU A 63 18.35 -12.70 -19.88
C GLU A 63 17.50 -11.49 -19.47
N LEU A 64 16.89 -10.79 -20.43
CA LEU A 64 15.99 -9.67 -20.13
C LEU A 64 14.75 -10.11 -19.37
N THR A 65 14.19 -11.27 -19.70
CA THR A 65 13.04 -11.85 -18.98
C THR A 65 13.42 -12.22 -17.54
N GLU A 66 14.57 -12.86 -17.34
CA GLU A 66 15.09 -13.21 -16.02
C GLU A 66 15.35 -11.97 -15.18
N LEU A 67 16.01 -10.95 -15.74
CA LEU A 67 16.28 -9.69 -15.06
C LEU A 67 14.99 -8.97 -14.69
N ARG A 68 13.99 -8.99 -15.58
CA ARG A 68 12.67 -8.41 -15.31
C ARG A 68 11.98 -9.14 -14.15
N GLN A 69 12.03 -10.47 -14.13
CA GLN A 69 11.45 -11.25 -13.04
C GLN A 69 12.17 -10.96 -11.72
N TYR A 70 13.49 -10.89 -11.72
CA TYR A 70 14.27 -10.53 -10.55
C TYR A 70 13.89 -9.15 -10.00
N ILE A 71 13.69 -8.16 -10.86
CA ILE A 71 13.25 -6.81 -10.44
C ILE A 71 11.84 -6.88 -9.82
N ILE A 72 10.92 -7.61 -10.43
CA ILE A 72 9.56 -7.79 -9.89
C ILE A 72 9.62 -8.42 -8.50
N ASP A 73 10.41 -9.48 -8.33
CA ASP A 73 10.56 -10.15 -7.04
C ASP A 73 11.16 -9.20 -5.98
N LYS A 74 12.16 -8.39 -6.35
CA LYS A 74 12.72 -7.38 -5.43
C LYS A 74 11.73 -6.27 -5.09
N GLN A 75 10.93 -5.82 -6.06
CA GLN A 75 9.89 -4.82 -5.82
C GLN A 75 8.82 -5.34 -4.88
N THR A 76 8.34 -6.57 -5.06
CA THR A 76 7.33 -7.16 -4.15
C THR A 76 7.85 -7.27 -2.71
N ILE A 77 9.12 -7.65 -2.53
CA ILE A 77 9.76 -7.66 -1.21
C ILE A 77 9.82 -6.24 -0.63
N LEU A 78 10.26 -5.26 -1.42
CA LEU A 78 10.34 -3.86 -0.98
C LEU A 78 8.98 -3.32 -0.56
N ASP A 79 7.94 -3.57 -1.33
CA ASP A 79 6.59 -3.13 -1.04
C ASP A 79 6.10 -3.78 0.27
N SER A 80 6.32 -5.09 0.44
CA SER A 80 5.95 -5.79 1.68
C SER A 80 6.66 -5.23 2.91
N LEU A 81 7.95 -4.94 2.80
CA LEU A 81 8.75 -4.36 3.88
C LEU A 81 8.31 -2.94 4.20
N THR A 82 7.98 -2.16 3.16
CA THR A 82 7.49 -0.79 3.30
C THR A 82 6.14 -0.77 4.01
N THR A 83 5.21 -1.65 3.62
CA THR A 83 3.93 -1.80 4.32
C THR A 83 4.14 -2.17 5.79
N ASN A 84 4.96 -3.18 6.06
CA ASN A 84 5.25 -3.61 7.43
C ASN A 84 5.87 -2.47 8.27
N PHE A 85 6.80 -1.72 7.68
CA PHE A 85 7.42 -0.57 8.31
C PHE A 85 6.40 0.52 8.70
N TYR A 86 5.48 0.87 7.80
CA TYR A 86 4.43 1.85 8.11
C TYR A 86 3.45 1.34 9.18
N GLU A 87 3.11 0.05 9.16
CA GLU A 87 2.32 -0.56 10.24
C GLU A 87 3.05 -0.51 11.58
N GLN A 88 4.36 -0.77 11.58
CA GLN A 88 5.18 -0.71 12.79
C GLN A 88 5.29 0.73 13.33
N ILE A 89 5.46 1.73 12.45
CA ILE A 89 5.42 3.14 12.85
C ILE A 89 4.06 3.49 13.46
N LYS A 90 2.97 3.06 12.82
CA LYS A 90 1.61 3.34 13.30
C LYS A 90 1.39 2.73 14.68
N THR A 91 1.73 1.45 14.86
CA THR A 91 1.61 0.76 16.16
C THR A 91 2.49 1.39 17.23
N GLN A 92 3.72 1.77 16.90
CA GLN A 92 4.60 2.52 17.80
C GLN A 92 3.97 3.86 18.20
N HIS A 93 3.51 4.64 17.23
CA HIS A 93 2.88 5.93 17.49
C HIS A 93 1.63 5.80 18.36
N ASP A 94 0.77 4.80 18.07
CA ASP A 94 -0.41 4.52 18.88
C ASP A 94 -0.06 4.06 20.30
N ALA A 95 1.01 3.27 20.47
CA ALA A 95 1.52 2.89 21.78
C ALA A 95 2.12 4.09 22.54
N MET A 96 2.69 5.08 21.84
CA MET A 96 3.28 6.28 22.43
C MET A 96 2.25 7.36 22.77
N LYS A 97 1.11 7.44 22.06
CA LYS A 97 0.01 8.39 22.31
C LYS A 97 -0.35 8.56 23.80
N PRO A 98 -0.63 7.51 24.58
CA PRO A 98 -1.02 7.65 25.99
C PRO A 98 0.09 8.24 26.87
N TYR A 99 1.36 8.09 26.48
CA TYR A 99 2.51 8.62 27.20
C TYR A 99 2.90 10.04 26.76
N THR A 100 2.14 10.66 25.86
CA THR A 100 2.36 12.06 25.49
C THR A 100 2.01 12.97 26.67
N PRO A 101 2.75 14.07 26.91
CA PRO A 101 2.51 14.96 28.06
C PRO A 101 1.06 15.45 28.14
N HIS A 102 0.45 15.75 27.00
CA HIS A 102 -0.95 16.18 26.94
C HIS A 102 -1.94 15.07 27.34
N HIS A 103 -1.73 13.83 26.90
CA HIS A 103 -2.58 12.70 27.33
C HIS A 103 -2.42 12.42 28.81
N LEU A 104 -1.18 12.42 29.32
CA LEU A 104 -0.92 12.24 30.74
C LEU A 104 -1.58 13.35 31.58
N GLN A 105 -1.49 14.61 31.16
CA GLN A 105 -2.18 15.71 31.82
C GLN A 105 -3.70 15.55 31.81
N ALA A 106 -4.28 15.18 30.67
CA ALA A 106 -5.73 14.96 30.57
C ALA A 106 -6.18 13.77 31.44
N ASP A 107 -5.40 12.70 31.50
CA ASP A 107 -5.72 11.52 32.31
C ASP A 107 -5.53 11.80 33.81
N LEU A 108 -4.53 12.60 34.18
CA LEU A 108 -4.39 13.11 35.56
C LEU A 108 -5.58 13.98 35.95
N GLN A 109 -6.02 14.90 35.08
CA GLN A 109 -7.21 15.72 35.31
C GLN A 109 -8.46 14.86 35.51
N LYS A 110 -8.71 13.89 34.61
CA LYS A 110 -9.82 12.94 34.76
C LYS A 110 -9.74 12.13 36.07
N SER A 111 -8.54 11.70 36.46
CA SER A 111 -8.32 10.98 37.71
C SER A 111 -8.62 11.86 38.93
N ALA A 112 -8.20 13.13 38.90
CA ALA A 112 -8.50 14.09 39.94
C ALA A 112 -10.02 14.36 40.03
N ASP A 113 -10.69 14.61 38.88
CA ASP A 113 -12.14 14.80 38.83
C ASP A 113 -12.90 13.57 39.34
N ARG A 114 -12.40 12.37 39.02
CA ARG A 114 -12.98 11.11 39.53
C ARG A 114 -12.83 11.00 41.04
N ALA A 115 -11.65 11.29 41.58
CA ALA A 115 -11.39 11.25 43.03
C ALA A 115 -12.26 12.27 43.79
N ASP A 116 -12.51 13.45 43.20
CA ASP A 116 -13.41 14.45 43.78
C ASP A 116 -14.87 13.95 43.77
N ARG A 117 -15.36 13.43 42.64
CA ARG A 117 -16.71 12.83 42.55
C ARG A 117 -16.92 11.65 43.51
N GLU A 118 -15.92 10.78 43.66
CA GLU A 118 -15.99 9.67 44.62
C GLU A 118 -16.04 10.17 46.06
N SER A 119 -15.29 11.24 46.39
CA SER A 119 -15.34 11.89 47.70
C SER A 119 -16.71 12.51 47.97
N ASP A 120 -17.30 13.17 46.97
CA ASP A 120 -18.62 13.77 47.06
C ASP A 120 -19.74 12.72 47.16
N ALA A 121 -19.63 11.62 46.42
CA ALA A 121 -20.54 10.49 46.52
C ALA A 121 -20.49 9.84 47.91
N LEU A 122 -19.28 9.67 48.48
CA LEU A 122 -19.12 9.19 49.86
C LEU A 122 -19.74 10.15 50.88
N ALA A 123 -19.57 11.46 50.70
CA ALA A 123 -20.19 12.46 51.56
C ALA A 123 -21.72 12.45 51.46
N GLN A 124 -22.27 12.36 50.24
CA GLN A 124 -23.71 12.23 50.02
C GLN A 124 -24.26 10.93 50.62
N GLN A 125 -23.54 9.81 50.49
CA GLN A 125 -23.93 8.54 51.08
C GLN A 125 -23.93 8.61 52.62
N PHE A 126 -22.99 9.32 53.24
CA PHE A 126 -23.00 9.54 54.68
C PHE A 126 -24.17 10.44 55.13
N LEU A 127 -24.51 11.47 54.34
CA LEU A 127 -25.60 12.41 54.63
C LEU A 127 -26.99 11.84 54.39
N TYR A 128 -27.16 10.99 53.37
CA TYR A 128 -28.47 10.52 52.89
C TYR A 128 -28.65 8.99 52.91
N GLY A 129 -27.57 8.23 53.08
CA GLY A 129 -27.55 6.76 52.96
C GLY A 129 -27.76 5.97 54.24
N ASP A 130 -27.85 6.63 55.40
CA ASP A 130 -28.29 6.01 56.66
C ASP A 130 -29.58 6.68 57.21
N ALA A 131 -30.52 6.99 56.33
CA ALA A 131 -31.90 7.14 56.76
C ALA A 131 -32.50 5.71 56.85
N PRO A 132 -32.90 5.21 58.04
CA PRO A 132 -33.63 3.96 58.09
C PRO A 132 -34.91 4.17 57.28
N ARG A 133 -35.02 3.46 56.16
CA ARG A 133 -36.28 3.29 55.44
C ARG A 133 -37.26 2.65 56.43
N ARG A 134 -38.07 3.49 57.08
CA ARG A 134 -39.27 3.08 57.82
C ARG A 134 -40.26 2.52 56.80
N THR A 135 -40.10 1.25 56.43
CA THR A 135 -41.15 0.49 55.74
C THR A 135 -42.05 -0.13 56.80
N SER A 136 -43.27 0.42 56.89
CA SER A 136 -44.51 -0.21 57.33
C SER A 136 -44.49 -1.07 58.61
N GLY A 137 -45.03 -0.53 59.70
CA GLY A 137 -45.44 -1.34 60.85
C GLY A 137 -45.87 -0.49 62.05
N SER A 138 -47.18 -0.23 62.15
CA SER A 138 -47.97 -0.30 63.39
C SER A 138 -47.44 0.36 64.69
N TYR A 139 -48.14 1.46 65.05
CA TYR A 139 -48.48 1.96 66.39
C TYR A 139 -47.38 2.17 67.46
N GLY A 140 -47.18 3.45 67.78
CA GLY A 140 -46.98 3.93 69.15
C GLY A 140 -45.58 3.77 69.72
N ASP A 141 -44.71 4.74 69.48
CA ASP A 141 -44.06 5.50 70.55
C ASP A 141 -43.31 6.71 69.95
N ALA A 142 -43.16 7.77 70.73
CA ALA A 142 -42.44 8.96 70.33
C ALA A 142 -40.97 8.61 69.96
N PRO A 143 -40.39 9.17 68.88
CA PRO A 143 -38.98 8.93 68.59
C PRO A 143 -38.13 9.70 69.62
N PRO A 144 -37.17 9.05 70.30
CA PRO A 144 -36.10 9.80 70.94
C PRO A 144 -35.29 10.50 69.84
N ALA A 145 -35.10 11.81 70.00
CA ALA A 145 -33.97 12.50 69.40
C ALA A 145 -32.69 11.77 69.86
N ASP A 146 -31.69 11.67 68.98
CA ASP A 146 -30.38 11.03 69.23
C ASP A 146 -30.23 9.57 68.77
N ALA A 147 -30.63 9.26 67.53
CA ALA A 147 -29.93 8.21 66.78
C ALA A 147 -28.75 8.85 66.04
N LEU A 148 -27.70 9.21 66.79
CA LEU A 148 -26.41 9.55 66.20
C LEU A 148 -25.86 8.30 65.50
N PRO A 149 -25.30 8.43 64.28
CA PRO A 149 -24.67 7.31 63.59
C PRO A 149 -23.63 6.67 64.51
N SER A 150 -23.58 5.33 64.52
CA SER A 150 -22.68 4.58 65.41
C SER A 150 -21.24 5.12 65.31
N PRO A 151 -20.50 5.30 66.41
CA PRO A 151 -19.14 5.83 66.39
C PRO A 151 -18.18 5.09 65.45
N LEU A 152 -18.37 3.77 65.30
CA LEU A 152 -17.61 2.94 64.37
C LEU A 152 -17.84 3.32 62.89
N ASP A 153 -19.05 3.74 62.53
CA ASP A 153 -19.42 4.08 61.15
C ASP A 153 -18.95 5.51 60.81
N HIS A 154 -19.02 6.41 61.78
CA HIS A 154 -18.43 7.75 61.67
C HIS A 154 -16.90 7.69 61.50
N ASP A 155 -16.20 6.92 62.33
CA ASP A 155 -14.75 6.78 62.24
C ASP A 155 -14.32 6.11 60.92
N GLN A 156 -15.10 5.13 60.44
CA GLN A 156 -14.84 4.49 59.15
C GLN A 156 -15.05 5.46 57.97
N PHE A 157 -16.10 6.27 58.01
CA PHE A 157 -16.33 7.35 57.05
C PHE A 157 -15.18 8.36 57.06
N VAL A 158 -14.82 8.89 58.23
CA VAL A 158 -13.75 9.88 58.38
C VAL A 158 -12.42 9.33 57.85
N LYS A 159 -12.11 8.05 58.12
CA LYS A 159 -10.90 7.40 57.61
C LYS A 159 -10.90 7.29 56.08
N ARG A 160 -12.02 6.86 55.47
CA ARG A 160 -12.15 6.72 54.01
C ARG A 160 -12.16 8.08 53.30
N PHE A 161 -12.88 9.06 53.83
CA PHE A 161 -12.95 10.40 53.27
C PHE A 161 -11.59 11.12 53.32
N LYS A 162 -10.86 11.02 54.46
CA LYS A 162 -9.50 11.56 54.57
C LYS A 162 -8.53 10.90 53.59
N GLN A 163 -8.64 9.58 53.40
CA GLN A 163 -7.81 8.85 52.44
C GLN A 163 -8.11 9.25 50.98
N SER A 164 -9.39 9.46 50.65
CA SER A 164 -9.82 9.94 49.33
C SER A 164 -9.29 11.35 49.04
N ARG A 165 -9.46 12.29 49.98
CA ARG A 165 -8.95 13.67 49.85
C ARG A 165 -7.42 13.74 49.79
N LYS A 166 -6.71 12.84 50.48
CA LYS A 166 -5.25 12.70 50.38
C LYS A 166 -4.79 12.18 49.00
N THR A 167 -5.66 11.49 48.27
CA THR A 167 -5.35 11.00 46.91
C THR A 167 -5.62 12.07 45.85
N TYR A 168 -6.53 13.01 46.14
CA TYR A 168 -6.84 14.15 45.28
C TYR A 168 -5.83 15.29 45.37
N HIS A 169 -5.39 15.63 46.59
CA HIS A 169 -4.41 16.69 46.88
C HIS A 169 -2.96 16.23 46.73
#